data_AF-A0A1F4E0P2-F1
#
_entry.id   AF-A0A1F4E0P2-F1
#
_cell.length_a   1.000
_cell.length_b   1.000
_cell.length_c   1.000
_cell.angle_alpha   90.00
_cell.angle_beta   90.00
_cell.angle_gamma   90.00
#
_symmetry.space_group_name_H-M   'P 1'
#
loop_
_entity.id
_entity.type
_entity.pdbx_description
1 polymer ?
#
loop_
_entity_poly.entity_id
_entity_poly.type
_entity_poly.pdbx_seq_one_letter_code
_entity_poly.pdbx_strand_id
1 'polypeptide(L)'
;MAAKLHAMDKVNFVLGPEKKQGKPQDTGGLLALTPQVTGTYVLGSVSRAWIDVVDQEQNGFARARHYLWVDFCGRRMKAGIFDLRAGARYWIQMSASPDPVLHLFVAGPLN
;
A
#
# COMPACT_ATOMS: atom_id res chain seq x y z
N MET A 1 -0.82 9.84 6.86
CA MET A 1 0.62 10.04 6.53
C MET A 1 0.71 10.33 5.03
N ALA A 2 1.66 11.16 4.58
CA ALA A 2 1.87 11.43 3.16
C ALA A 2 3.31 11.08 2.76
N ALA A 3 3.48 10.38 1.63
CA ALA A 3 4.79 10.07 1.07
C ALA A 3 4.86 10.59 -0.37
N LYS A 4 5.99 11.21 -0.74
CA LYS A 4 6.24 11.62 -2.11
C LYS A 4 6.68 10.41 -2.93
N LEU A 5 6.07 10.25 -4.09
CA LEU A 5 6.35 9.15 -5.00
C LEU A 5 7.35 9.58 -6.06
N HIS A 6 8.00 8.59 -6.65
CA HIS A 6 8.94 8.76 -7.74
C HIS A 6 8.27 8.32 -9.05
N ALA A 7 8.77 8.82 -10.17
CA ALA A 7 8.39 8.27 -11.48
C ALA A 7 8.69 6.76 -11.51
N MET A 8 7.80 5.97 -12.12
CA MET A 8 7.86 4.50 -12.08
C MET A 8 9.19 3.93 -12.62
N ASP A 9 9.82 4.61 -13.58
CA ASP A 9 11.13 4.26 -14.15
C ASP A 9 12.30 4.42 -13.16
N LYS A 10 12.07 5.09 -12.02
CA LYS A 10 13.05 5.29 -10.94
C LYS A 10 12.74 4.43 -9.70
N VAL A 11 11.72 3.58 -9.76
CA VAL A 11 11.27 2.76 -8.62
C VAL A 11 11.79 1.33 -8.78
N ASN A 12 12.52 0.87 -7.78
CA ASN A 12 12.86 -0.54 -7.64
C ASN A 12 11.91 -1.16 -6.61
N PHE A 13 11.16 -2.17 -7.04
CA PHE A 13 10.22 -2.88 -6.18
C PHE A 13 10.91 -3.98 -5.39
N VAL A 14 10.46 -4.22 -4.15
CA VAL A 14 11.01 -5.27 -3.28
C VAL A 14 10.72 -6.65 -3.86
N LEU A 15 9.48 -6.83 -4.34
CA LEU A 15 9.05 -7.98 -5.12
C LEU A 15 8.35 -7.46 -6.38
N GLY A 16 8.51 -8.17 -7.50
CA GLY A 16 7.80 -7.82 -8.73
C GLY A 16 6.29 -7.75 -8.44
N PRO A 17 5.60 -6.65 -8.79
CA PRO A 17 4.20 -6.47 -8.40
C PRO A 17 3.32 -7.59 -8.94
N GLU A 18 2.36 -8.03 -8.13
CA GLU A 18 1.41 -9.08 -8.54
C GLU A 18 0.54 -8.64 -9.74
N LYS A 19 0.43 -7.34 -9.95
CA LYS A 19 -0.29 -6.70 -11.07
C LYS A 19 0.70 -5.97 -11.97
N LYS A 20 0.31 -5.73 -13.23
CA LYS A 20 1.15 -4.99 -14.19
C LYS A 20 1.60 -3.66 -13.58
N GLN A 21 2.91 -3.39 -13.71
CA GLN A 21 3.47 -2.07 -13.41
C GLN A 21 2.74 -0.99 -14.23
N GLY A 22 2.59 0.19 -13.62
CA GLY A 22 2.11 1.38 -14.31
C GLY A 22 3.00 1.77 -15.49
N LYS A 23 2.56 2.76 -16.25
CA LYS A 23 3.36 3.33 -17.34
C LYS A 23 4.51 4.19 -16.76
N PRO A 24 5.58 4.46 -17.51
CA PRO A 24 6.71 5.27 -17.03
C PRO A 24 6.33 6.66 -16.49
N GLN A 25 5.29 7.28 -17.05
CA GLN A 25 4.76 8.56 -16.60
C GLN A 25 3.94 8.49 -15.31
N ASP A 26 3.53 7.30 -14.87
CA ASP A 26 2.90 7.12 -13.58
C ASP A 26 3.95 7.22 -12.46
N THR A 27 3.48 7.31 -11.23
CA THR A 27 4.32 7.36 -10.04
C THR A 27 4.15 6.12 -9.16
N GLY A 28 5.19 5.80 -8.40
CA GLY A 28 5.24 4.68 -7.47
C GLY A 28 6.28 4.89 -6.38
N GLY A 29 6.36 3.94 -5.45
CA GLY A 29 7.31 4.01 -4.36
C GLY A 29 7.11 2.94 -3.31
N LEU A 30 7.94 3.01 -2.28
CA LEU A 30 7.94 2.12 -1.12
C LEU A 30 7.81 2.94 0.16
N LEU A 31 7.00 2.48 1.09
CA LEU A 31 6.88 3.04 2.43
C LEU A 31 7.10 1.93 3.47
N ALA A 32 8.02 2.16 4.41
CA ALA A 32 8.20 1.25 5.54
C ALA A 32 7.03 1.37 6.51
N LEU A 33 6.48 0.24 6.94
CA LEU A 33 5.47 0.17 7.98
C LEU A 33 5.90 -0.82 9.07
N THR A 34 5.85 -0.38 10.32
CA THR A 34 5.99 -1.23 11.50
C THR A 34 4.75 -1.05 12.39
N PRO A 35 3.78 -1.99 12.32
CA PRO A 35 2.59 -1.96 13.16
C PRO A 35 2.98 -1.95 14.64
N GLN A 36 2.36 -1.08 15.42
CA GLN A 36 2.57 -1.02 16.87
C GLN A 36 1.66 -2.00 17.62
N VAL A 37 0.57 -2.44 16.98
CA VAL A 37 -0.43 -3.35 17.55
C VAL A 37 -0.75 -4.42 16.51
N THR A 38 -0.99 -5.66 16.95
CA THR A 38 -1.42 -6.73 16.05
C THR A 38 -2.89 -6.54 15.73
N GLY A 39 -3.27 -6.66 14.47
CA GLY A 39 -4.68 -6.67 14.09
C GLY A 39 -4.92 -6.40 12.62
N THR A 40 -6.15 -5.97 12.32
CA THR A 40 -6.60 -5.73 10.95
C THR A 40 -6.36 -4.28 10.54
N TYR A 41 -5.63 -4.10 9.46
CA TYR A 41 -5.23 -2.82 8.91
C TYR A 41 -5.92 -2.59 7.56
N VAL A 42 -6.52 -1.41 7.39
CA VAL A 42 -7.10 -0.98 6.12
C VAL A 42 -6.13 0.00 5.47
N LEU A 43 -5.63 -0.36 4.28
CA LEU A 43 -4.72 0.47 3.49
C LEU A 43 -5.44 0.94 2.23
N GLY A 44 -5.75 2.22 2.16
CA GLY A 44 -6.44 2.84 1.02
C GLY A 44 -5.51 3.71 0.16
N SER A 45 -5.69 3.69 -1.15
CA SER A 45 -5.14 4.68 -2.08
C SER A 45 -6.24 5.41 -2.83
N VAL A 46 -6.02 6.71 -3.05
CA VAL A 46 -6.80 7.48 -4.02
C VAL A 46 -6.36 7.02 -5.41
N SER A 47 -7.26 7.00 -6.40
CA SER A 47 -6.99 6.67 -7.83
C SER A 47 -6.95 5.18 -8.23
N ARG A 48 -6.36 4.90 -9.41
CA ARG A 48 -6.16 3.57 -10.03
C ARG A 48 -4.87 2.87 -9.56
N ALA A 49 -4.16 3.42 -8.59
CA ALA A 49 -2.93 2.86 -8.06
C ALA A 49 -3.15 1.44 -7.48
N TRP A 50 -2.12 0.60 -7.58
CA TRP A 50 -2.07 -0.71 -6.93
C TRP A 50 -1.25 -0.63 -5.66
N ILE A 51 -1.78 -1.20 -4.57
CA ILE A 51 -1.06 -1.35 -3.30
C ILE A 51 -0.78 -2.84 -3.10
N ASP A 52 0.49 -3.18 -2.95
CA ASP A 52 0.96 -4.47 -2.46
C ASP A 52 1.61 -4.28 -1.10
N VAL A 53 1.51 -5.27 -0.22
CA VAL A 53 2.20 -5.28 1.07
C VAL A 53 3.17 -6.43 1.08
N VAL A 54 4.44 -6.18 1.39
CA VAL A 54 5.48 -7.20 1.48
C VAL A 54 5.83 -7.40 2.95
N ASP A 55 5.70 -8.62 3.46
CA ASP A 55 6.24 -9.04 4.76
C ASP A 55 7.73 -9.32 4.59
N GLN A 56 8.58 -8.50 5.22
CA GLN A 56 10.03 -8.66 5.12
C GLN A 56 10.53 -9.94 5.77
N GLU A 57 9.87 -10.41 6.83
CA GLU A 57 10.30 -11.60 7.57
C GLU A 57 10.01 -12.87 6.76
N GLN A 58 8.94 -12.85 5.96
CA GLN A 58 8.57 -13.98 5.10
C GLN A 58 9.08 -13.85 3.66
N ASN A 59 9.74 -12.74 3.32
CA ASN A 59 10.19 -12.40 1.97
C ASN A 59 9.09 -12.62 0.91
N GLY A 60 7.86 -12.21 1.23
CA GLY A 60 6.67 -12.51 0.43
C GLY A 60 5.58 -11.46 0.59
N PHE A 61 4.55 -11.54 -0.25
CA PHE A 61 3.41 -10.64 -0.12
C PHE A 61 2.56 -10.99 1.11
N ALA A 62 2.26 -9.99 1.93
CA ALA A 62 1.21 -10.11 2.93
C ALA A 62 -0.13 -10.18 2.19
N ARG A 63 -0.83 -11.31 2.37
CA ARG A 63 -2.08 -11.56 1.66
C ARG A 63 -3.16 -10.62 2.16
N ALA A 64 -3.75 -9.85 1.24
CA ALA A 64 -4.96 -9.11 1.54
C ALA A 64 -6.09 -10.11 1.87
N ARG A 65 -6.79 -9.90 2.99
CA ARG A 65 -8.04 -10.59 3.30
C ARG A 65 -9.06 -10.31 2.21
N HIS A 66 -9.30 -9.02 1.95
CA HIS A 66 -10.32 -8.53 1.02
C HIS A 66 -9.85 -7.22 0.39
N TYR A 67 -10.32 -6.95 -0.83
CA TYR A 67 -10.24 -5.62 -1.45
C TYR A 67 -11.64 -5.05 -1.54
N LEU A 68 -11.83 -3.79 -1.15
CA LEU A 68 -13.10 -3.10 -1.27
C LEU A 68 -12.92 -1.63 -1.67
N TRP A 69 -14.01 -0.99 -2.04
CA TRP A 69 -14.07 0.46 -2.17
C TRP A 69 -14.57 1.05 -0.85
N VAL A 70 -13.82 1.98 -0.27
CA VAL A 70 -14.18 2.71 0.94
C VAL A 70 -14.34 4.19 0.63
N ASP A 71 -15.30 4.84 1.27
CA ASP A 71 -15.40 6.30 1.25
C ASP A 71 -14.69 6.87 2.47
N PHE A 72 -13.63 7.64 2.25
CA PHE A 72 -12.87 8.31 3.31
C PHE A 72 -12.87 9.81 3.08
N CYS A 73 -13.38 10.58 4.04
CA CYS A 73 -13.52 12.04 3.95
C CYS A 73 -14.19 12.52 2.64
N GLY A 74 -15.23 11.82 2.18
CA GLY A 74 -15.97 12.16 0.95
C GLY A 74 -15.26 11.76 -0.36
N ARG A 75 -14.16 11.00 -0.29
CA ARG A 75 -13.48 10.46 -1.47
C ARG A 75 -13.58 8.94 -1.51
N ARG A 76 -13.96 8.39 -2.66
CA ARG A 76 -13.99 6.94 -2.90
C ARG A 76 -12.59 6.43 -3.23
N MET A 77 -12.13 5.45 -2.47
CA MET A 77 -10.76 4.92 -2.50
C MET A 77 -10.79 3.40 -2.61
N LYS A 78 -9.82 2.82 -3.31
CA LYS A 78 -9.62 1.38 -3.28
C LYS A 78 -8.80 1.03 -2.05
N ALA A 79 -9.28 0.10 -1.25
CA ALA A 79 -8.60 -0.36 -0.05
C ALA A 79 -8.37 -1.87 -0.04
N GLY A 80 -7.21 -2.26 0.49
CA GLY A 80 -6.92 -3.64 0.89
C GLY A 80 -6.99 -3.77 2.41
N ILE A 81 -7.57 -4.88 2.88
CA ILE A 81 -7.60 -5.26 4.29
C ILE A 81 -6.50 -6.29 4.53
N PHE A 82 -5.63 -6.05 5.51
CA PHE A 82 -4.49 -6.92 5.83
C PHE A 82 -4.46 -7.25 7.33
N ASP A 83 -4.05 -8.46 7.68
CA ASP A 83 -3.68 -8.76 9.06
C ASP A 83 -2.19 -8.54 9.23
N LEU A 84 -1.82 -7.60 10.08
CA LEU A 84 -0.43 -7.27 10.32
C LEU A 84 -0.09 -7.54 11.79
N ARG A 85 1.12 -8.04 12.00
CA ARG A 85 1.64 -8.36 13.34
C ARG A 85 2.37 -7.14 13.91
N ALA A 86 2.19 -6.89 15.21
CA ALA A 86 2.98 -5.88 15.93
C ALA A 86 4.47 -6.19 15.81
N GLY A 87 5.28 -5.15 15.63
CA GLY A 87 6.75 -5.24 15.59
C GLY A 87 7.33 -5.82 14.28
N ALA A 88 6.53 -6.51 13.47
CA ALA A 88 6.98 -7.00 12.17
C ALA A 88 7.21 -5.85 11.18
N ARG A 89 8.12 -6.06 10.24
CA ARG A 89 8.48 -5.05 9.23
C ARG A 89 7.81 -5.35 7.90
N TYR A 90 7.05 -4.37 7.41
CA TYR A 90 6.36 -4.46 6.14
C TYR A 90 6.81 -3.34 5.21
N TRP A 91 6.85 -3.61 3.91
CA TRP A 91 6.90 -2.59 2.87
C TRP A 91 5.53 -2.46 2.24
N ILE A 92 5.01 -1.23 2.22
CA ILE A 92 3.88 -0.87 1.37
C ILE A 92 4.45 -0.43 0.04
N GLN A 93 4.18 -1.23 -0.98
CA GLN A 93 4.53 -0.95 -2.36
C GLN A 93 3.34 -0.32 -3.06
N MET A 94 3.59 0.80 -3.74
CA MET A 94 2.59 1.39 -4.61
C MET A 94 3.11 1.52 -6.04
N SER A 95 2.24 1.21 -6.99
CA SER A 95 2.52 1.37 -8.42
C SER A 95 1.34 1.99 -9.16
N ALA A 96 1.62 2.58 -10.32
CA ALA A 96 0.63 3.13 -11.24
C ALA A 96 -0.23 4.28 -10.66
N SER A 97 0.30 5.07 -9.72
CA SER A 97 -0.38 6.25 -9.20
C SER A 97 -0.25 7.42 -10.18
N PRO A 98 -1.36 8.04 -10.63
CA PRO A 98 -1.30 9.27 -11.41
C PRO A 98 -1.00 10.51 -10.55
N ASP A 99 -1.06 10.39 -9.22
CA ASP A 99 -0.76 11.46 -8.26
C ASP A 99 0.62 11.21 -7.65
N PRO A 100 1.55 12.19 -7.65
CA PRO A 100 2.88 12.05 -7.04
C PRO A 100 2.87 12.01 -5.49
N VAL A 101 1.70 12.12 -4.86
CA VAL A 101 1.53 12.03 -3.41
C VAL A 101 0.69 10.82 -3.06
N LEU A 102 1.25 9.94 -2.23
CA LEU A 102 0.51 8.86 -1.61
C LEU A 102 -0.16 9.36 -0.33
N HIS A 103 -1.49 9.40 -0.34
CA HIS A 103 -2.29 9.56 0.87
C HIS A 103 -2.60 8.18 1.45
N LEU A 104 -1.80 7.77 2.43
CA LEU A 104 -2.05 6.53 3.13
C LEU A 104 -2.89 6.79 4.38
N PHE A 105 -4.07 6.17 4.37
CA PHE A 105 -4.90 6.03 5.55
C PHE A 105 -4.69 4.64 6.12
N VAL A 106 -4.37 4.61 7.40
CA VAL A 106 -4.19 3.39 8.16
C VAL A 106 -5.22 3.46 9.27
N ALA A 107 -6.31 2.72 9.12
CA ALA A 107 -7.13 2.40 10.28
C ALA A 107 -6.39 1.33 11.08
N GLY A 108 -6.26 1.53 12.40
CA GLY A 108 -5.80 0.48 13.30
C GLY A 108 -6.77 -0.71 13.31
N PRO A 109 -6.54 -1.71 14.18
CA PRO A 109 -7.45 -2.85 14.33
C PRO A 109 -8.90 -2.37 14.39
N LEU A 110 -9.74 -2.84 13.46
CA LEU A 110 -11.19 -2.72 13.60
C LEU A 110 -11.58 -3.71 14.71
N ASN A 111 -12.02 -3.18 15.85
CA ASN A 111 -12.58 -3.97 16.95
C ASN A 111 -13.91 -4.60 16.56
#